data_AF-A0A7V7ZKN6-F1
#
_entry.id   AF-A0A7V7ZKN6-F1
#
_cell.length_a   1.000
_cell.length_b   1.000
_cell.length_c   1.000
_cell.angle_alpha   90.00
_cell.angle_beta   90.00
_cell.angle_gamma   90.00
#
_symmetry.space_group_name_H-M   'P 1'
#
loop_
_entity.id
_entity.type
_entity.pdbx_description
1 polymer ?
#
loop_
_entity_poly.entity_id
_entity_poly.type
_entity_poly.pdbx_seq_one_letter_code
_entity_poly.pdbx_strand_id
1 'polypeptide(L)'
;MWFFRKRHPLELAAESAANVIQHQLTRLNLAYRAKSKQHGDVLQQVEFVQPLIATPHEIRIEVDVLRLPRGVSITDLRKPEVCETLAAACKYPVRTDHKKGKNGGFWFVVELQERSAIPRLVRFAEMALPPNAPPLALPIGVGVNGAQQWEDLRDLPHLLIAGATKQGKSVMVNALLCQLAARLPPERLRLYLCDLKGGMELAFYEDLPHVAQFVTRADALPAMLKQLQEEMERRTVLMRKKARDIDGYNYQVGKEKALPYLVVVVDEIANAMLSSDKIQLNGEKRSISSATEALLADLAARARAVGIHLIISTQRPSVDVVTGLIKANFPCRIAFGTASEVDSRVIVDDSSAHGLSRGRMRFRRNMELIELQAPLLTDKDVRDRVAAICTGAAPAEATPESAEDKARRECALLLQVAMADFGGKFPIKELFRHPTIQRAKIGMHRLEELAQRLEAEKILSKAIAHRPRRIRALSQQQQAIYGQRGAWRVAHESATNPDPAAPITDEIDQLTGEEAPALDQLTGEEAPALDQVDQEPADQADQAAPTPARRWRRARAA
;
A
#
# COMPACT_ATOMS: atom_id res chain seq x y z
N MET A 1 -31.45 35.18 -36.62
CA MET A 1 -30.95 33.84 -36.25
C MET A 1 -30.49 33.87 -34.81
N TRP A 2 -31.18 33.18 -33.91
CA TRP A 2 -30.80 33.06 -32.50
C TRP A 2 -29.96 31.78 -32.34
N PHE A 3 -28.68 31.90 -32.00
CA PHE A 3 -27.79 30.74 -31.84
C PHE A 3 -28.13 29.99 -30.54
N PHE A 4 -28.92 28.92 -30.64
CA PHE A 4 -29.04 27.92 -29.58
C PHE A 4 -27.70 27.19 -29.42
N ARG A 5 -26.85 27.68 -28.52
CA ARG A 5 -25.70 26.92 -28.01
C ARG A 5 -26.26 25.69 -27.29
N LYS A 6 -26.12 24.50 -27.89
CA LYS A 6 -26.49 23.23 -27.21
C LYS A 6 -25.68 23.15 -25.92
N ARG A 7 -26.35 23.20 -24.76
CA ARG A 7 -25.71 23.04 -23.43
C ARG A 7 -24.98 21.70 -23.37
N HIS A 8 -23.83 21.67 -22.72
CA HIS A 8 -23.03 20.47 -22.61
C HIS A 8 -23.76 19.43 -21.75
N PRO A 9 -23.73 18.12 -22.07
CA PRO A 9 -24.45 17.11 -21.28
C PRO A 9 -24.11 17.10 -19.79
N LEU A 10 -22.85 17.42 -19.43
CA LEU A 10 -22.42 17.55 -18.03
C LEU A 10 -23.01 18.78 -17.32
N GLU A 11 -23.27 19.89 -18.03
CA GLU A 11 -23.93 21.07 -17.43
C GLU A 11 -25.38 20.74 -17.07
N LEU A 12 -26.10 20.08 -17.98
CA LEU A 12 -27.48 19.62 -17.75
C LEU A 12 -27.55 18.60 -16.60
N ALA A 13 -26.57 17.69 -16.51
CA ALA A 13 -26.47 16.75 -15.38
C ALA A 13 -26.20 17.49 -14.06
N ALA A 14 -25.36 18.53 -14.07
CA ALA A 14 -25.08 19.35 -12.90
C ALA A 14 -26.31 20.11 -12.41
N GLU A 15 -27.03 20.79 -13.31
CA GLU A 15 -28.28 21.49 -13.01
C GLU A 15 -29.33 20.52 -12.46
N SER A 16 -29.47 19.34 -13.06
CA SER A 16 -30.38 18.29 -12.57
C SER A 16 -30.01 17.81 -11.17
N ALA A 17 -28.72 17.56 -10.88
CA ALA A 17 -28.26 17.12 -9.58
C ALA A 17 -28.49 18.20 -8.50
N ALA A 18 -28.18 19.46 -8.81
CA ALA A 18 -28.45 20.59 -7.92
C ALA A 18 -29.95 20.72 -7.59
N ASN A 19 -30.82 20.70 -8.60
CA ASN A 19 -32.27 20.78 -8.40
C ASN A 19 -32.80 19.64 -7.52
N VAL A 20 -32.31 18.41 -7.73
CA VAL A 20 -32.66 17.25 -6.88
C VAL A 20 -32.21 17.46 -5.44
N ILE A 21 -30.99 17.94 -5.21
CA ILE A 21 -30.47 18.18 -3.85
C ILE A 21 -31.26 19.29 -3.15
N GLN A 22 -31.50 20.44 -3.79
CA GLN A 22 -32.29 21.54 -3.20
C GLN A 22 -33.70 21.10 -2.81
N HIS A 23 -34.35 20.29 -3.65
CA HIS A 23 -35.65 19.72 -3.38
C HIS A 23 -35.63 18.76 -2.18
N GLN A 24 -34.64 17.85 -2.07
CA GLN A 24 -34.57 16.95 -0.91
C GLN A 24 -34.20 17.67 0.39
N LEU A 25 -33.29 18.65 0.37
CA LEU A 25 -32.99 19.49 1.53
C LEU A 25 -34.25 20.19 2.05
N THR A 26 -35.09 20.69 1.14
CA THR A 26 -36.40 21.25 1.48
C THR A 26 -37.33 20.23 2.15
N ARG A 27 -37.38 18.99 1.65
CA ARG A 27 -38.18 17.89 2.25
C ARG A 27 -37.67 17.43 3.62
N LEU A 28 -36.38 17.56 3.88
CA LEU A 28 -35.75 17.31 5.17
C LEU A 28 -35.95 18.45 6.18
N ASN A 29 -36.81 19.43 5.88
CA ASN A 29 -37.00 20.67 6.65
C ASN A 29 -35.71 21.52 6.81
N LEU A 30 -34.71 21.34 5.94
CA LEU A 30 -33.51 22.17 5.85
C LEU A 30 -33.79 23.41 4.97
N ALA A 31 -34.93 24.04 5.22
CA ALA A 31 -35.45 25.24 4.57
C ALA A 31 -36.33 26.01 5.56
N TYR A 32 -36.38 27.34 5.44
CA TYR A 32 -37.11 28.20 6.37
C TYR A 32 -38.35 28.80 5.71
N ARG A 33 -39.53 28.68 6.35
CA ARG A 33 -40.77 29.29 5.87
C ARG A 33 -41.07 30.56 6.65
N ALA A 34 -40.94 31.72 6.00
CA ALA A 34 -41.20 33.04 6.58
C ALA A 34 -42.58 33.55 6.18
N LYS A 35 -43.40 33.96 7.15
CA LYS A 35 -44.67 34.66 6.86
C LYS A 35 -44.39 36.09 6.38
N SER A 36 -44.51 36.37 5.08
CA SER A 36 -44.40 37.74 4.55
C SER A 36 -45.75 38.45 4.56
N LYS A 37 -45.76 39.70 5.05
CA LYS A 37 -46.95 40.55 5.05
C LYS A 37 -47.39 41.00 3.64
N GLN A 38 -46.55 40.85 2.62
CA GLN A 38 -46.84 41.31 1.25
C GLN A 38 -47.00 40.19 0.22
N HIS A 39 -46.38 39.02 0.40
CA HIS A 39 -46.31 37.97 -0.64
C HIS A 39 -46.66 36.55 -0.12
N GLY A 40 -47.29 36.42 1.05
CA GLY A 40 -47.63 35.13 1.66
C GLY A 40 -46.45 34.41 2.30
N ASP A 41 -46.51 33.08 2.40
CA ASP A 41 -45.43 32.27 2.97
C ASP A 41 -44.25 32.18 1.98
N VAL A 42 -43.14 32.86 2.29
CA VAL A 42 -41.90 32.82 1.50
C VAL A 42 -41.02 31.69 2.01
N LEU A 43 -40.68 30.74 1.14
CA LEU A 43 -39.79 29.63 1.44
C LEU A 43 -38.35 29.98 1.06
N GLN A 44 -37.48 30.13 2.06
CA GLN A 44 -36.04 30.27 1.87
C GLN A 44 -35.40 28.88 1.83
N GLN A 45 -34.86 28.50 0.67
CA GLN A 45 -34.18 27.24 0.43
C GLN A 45 -32.65 27.42 0.51
N VAL A 46 -31.90 26.31 0.57
CA VAL A 46 -30.45 26.33 0.40
C VAL A 46 -30.13 26.69 -1.06
N GLU A 47 -29.33 27.74 -1.28
CA GLU A 47 -28.84 28.17 -2.60
C GLU A 47 -27.44 27.58 -2.89
N PHE A 48 -27.09 27.51 -4.18
CA PHE A 48 -25.77 27.04 -4.65
C PHE A 48 -25.05 28.10 -5.47
N VAL A 49 -23.75 28.18 -5.31
CA VAL A 49 -22.87 29.08 -6.04
C VAL A 49 -22.72 28.59 -7.49
N GLN A 50 -22.85 29.51 -8.44
CA GLN A 50 -22.67 29.27 -9.87
C GLN A 50 -21.31 29.77 -10.36
N PRO A 51 -20.70 29.14 -11.38
CA PRO A 51 -21.17 27.95 -12.10
C PRO A 51 -20.97 26.66 -11.30
N LEU A 52 -21.87 25.69 -11.47
CA LEU A 52 -21.66 24.32 -10.97
C LEU A 52 -20.46 23.66 -11.67
N ILE A 53 -19.71 22.83 -10.94
CA ILE A 53 -18.52 22.17 -11.46
C ILE A 53 -18.87 20.71 -11.75
N ALA A 54 -18.79 20.30 -13.02
CA ALA A 54 -19.04 18.91 -13.41
C ALA A 54 -17.90 18.34 -14.23
N THR A 55 -17.53 17.10 -13.91
CA THR A 55 -16.54 16.29 -14.61
C THR A 55 -17.18 14.97 -15.02
N PRO A 56 -16.54 14.15 -15.88
CA PRO A 56 -17.01 12.79 -16.17
C PRO A 56 -17.09 11.83 -14.97
N HIS A 57 -16.50 12.20 -13.81
CA HIS A 57 -16.40 11.34 -12.63
C HIS A 57 -17.22 11.83 -11.43
N GLU A 58 -17.35 13.15 -11.25
CA GLU A 58 -18.10 13.76 -10.15
C GLU A 58 -18.70 15.13 -10.52
N ILE A 59 -19.85 15.44 -9.92
CA ILE A 59 -20.48 16.77 -9.92
C ILE A 59 -20.26 17.38 -8.54
N ARG A 60 -19.76 18.60 -8.51
CA ARG A 60 -19.43 19.39 -7.33
C ARG A 60 -20.32 20.63 -7.26
N ILE A 61 -21.09 20.73 -6.17
CA ILE A 61 -22.11 21.75 -5.93
C ILE A 61 -21.73 22.51 -4.66
N GLU A 62 -21.20 23.72 -4.83
CA GLU A 62 -20.82 24.60 -3.72
C GLU A 62 -22.07 25.29 -3.15
N VAL A 63 -22.31 25.16 -1.85
CA VAL A 63 -23.42 25.79 -1.14
C VAL A 63 -23.10 27.25 -0.84
N ASP A 64 -24.08 28.14 -1.05
CA ASP A 64 -23.97 29.52 -0.59
C ASP A 64 -24.15 29.59 0.94
N VAL A 65 -23.04 29.40 1.65
CA VAL A 65 -22.96 29.45 3.11
C VAL A 65 -23.30 30.83 3.70
N LEU A 66 -23.33 31.90 2.90
CA LEU A 66 -23.71 33.25 3.34
C LEU A 66 -25.23 33.46 3.33
N ARG A 67 -25.98 32.63 2.60
CA ARG A 67 -27.44 32.75 2.41
C ARG A 67 -28.26 31.60 2.97
N LEU A 68 -27.67 30.80 3.87
CA LEU A 68 -28.34 29.66 4.49
C LEU A 68 -29.70 30.05 5.12
N PRO A 69 -30.73 29.19 5.01
CA PRO A 69 -32.01 29.41 5.68
C PRO A 69 -31.87 29.54 7.19
N ARG A 70 -32.71 30.38 7.82
CA ARG A 70 -32.69 30.56 9.28
C ARG A 70 -32.91 29.22 9.99
N GLY A 71 -31.96 28.87 10.87
CA GLY A 71 -31.97 27.62 11.63
C GLY A 71 -31.23 26.45 10.97
N VAL A 72 -30.71 26.61 9.75
CA VAL A 72 -29.90 25.57 9.06
C VAL A 72 -28.42 25.89 9.23
N SER A 73 -27.66 24.96 9.81
CA SER A 73 -26.19 25.08 9.93
C SER A 73 -25.45 24.12 8.97
N ILE A 74 -24.17 24.39 8.73
CA ILE A 74 -23.28 23.46 8.01
C ILE A 74 -23.19 22.10 8.72
N THR A 75 -23.33 22.07 10.05
CA THR A 75 -23.36 20.83 10.84
C THR A 75 -24.59 19.98 10.50
N ASP A 76 -25.74 20.61 10.26
CA ASP A 76 -26.97 19.91 9.83
C ASP A 76 -26.82 19.34 8.42
N LEU A 77 -26.26 20.12 7.49
CA LEU A 77 -25.98 19.67 6.12
C LEU A 77 -24.95 18.53 6.05
N ARG A 78 -24.12 18.35 7.08
CA ARG A 78 -23.09 17.29 7.17
C ARG A 78 -23.59 16.00 7.85
N LYS A 79 -24.84 15.93 8.31
CA LYS A 79 -25.38 14.71 8.94
C LYS A 79 -25.37 13.53 7.94
N PRO A 80 -24.95 12.31 8.34
CA PRO A 80 -24.91 11.14 7.45
C PRO A 80 -26.26 10.86 6.78
N GLU A 81 -27.36 10.94 7.54
CA GLU A 81 -28.74 10.79 7.09
C GLU A 81 -29.10 11.72 5.90
N VAL A 82 -28.55 12.94 5.88
CA VAL A 82 -28.73 13.88 4.77
C VAL A 82 -27.99 13.35 3.54
N CYS A 83 -26.72 12.95 3.68
CA CYS A 83 -25.92 12.40 2.58
C CYS A 83 -26.56 11.13 1.99
N GLU A 84 -27.08 10.24 2.83
CA GLU A 84 -27.81 9.03 2.41
C GLU A 84 -29.09 9.35 1.64
N THR A 85 -29.91 10.30 2.15
CA THR A 85 -31.13 10.76 1.48
C THR A 85 -30.81 11.41 0.12
N LEU A 86 -29.76 12.23 0.06
CA LEU A 86 -29.30 12.85 -1.18
C LEU A 86 -28.77 11.80 -2.17
N ALA A 87 -28.04 10.79 -1.70
CA ALA A 87 -27.51 9.71 -2.54
C ALA A 87 -28.63 8.87 -3.16
N ALA A 88 -29.63 8.49 -2.35
CA ALA A 88 -30.81 7.77 -2.83
C ALA A 88 -31.58 8.57 -3.89
N ALA A 89 -31.73 9.89 -3.71
CA ALA A 89 -32.42 10.76 -4.66
C ALA A 89 -31.62 11.03 -5.94
N CYS A 90 -30.30 11.19 -5.83
CA CYS A 90 -29.42 11.39 -6.99
C CYS A 90 -29.13 10.09 -7.76
N LYS A 91 -29.39 8.91 -7.16
CA LYS A 91 -29.00 7.58 -7.66
C LYS A 91 -27.49 7.38 -7.82
N TYR A 92 -26.71 8.18 -7.10
CA TYR A 92 -25.25 8.20 -7.09
C TYR A 92 -24.79 8.48 -5.66
N PRO A 93 -23.62 7.97 -5.21
CA PRO A 93 -23.08 8.32 -3.90
C PRO A 93 -22.94 9.85 -3.76
N VAL A 94 -23.39 10.39 -2.62
CA VAL A 94 -23.24 11.81 -2.28
C VAL A 94 -22.43 11.93 -1.01
N ARG A 95 -21.38 12.75 -1.05
CA ARG A 95 -20.54 13.11 0.11
C ARG A 95 -20.45 14.62 0.27
N THR A 96 -19.96 15.06 1.42
CA THR A 96 -19.59 16.47 1.65
C THR A 96 -18.09 16.69 1.46
N ASP A 97 -17.70 17.88 1.04
CA ASP A 97 -16.30 18.31 0.90
C ASP A 97 -16.12 19.79 1.34
N HIS A 98 -14.87 20.22 1.54
CA HIS A 98 -14.54 21.54 2.07
C HIS A 98 -13.44 22.24 1.26
N LYS A 99 -13.74 23.47 0.84
CA LYS A 99 -12.80 24.36 0.15
C LYS A 99 -11.85 25.00 1.17
N LYS A 100 -10.58 24.58 1.19
CA LYS A 100 -9.53 25.18 2.04
C LYS A 100 -9.30 26.63 1.63
N GLY A 101 -9.56 27.58 2.53
CA GLY A 101 -9.39 29.03 2.29
C GLY A 101 -10.02 29.88 3.41
N LYS A 102 -9.83 31.21 3.37
CA LYS A 102 -10.32 32.14 4.41
C LYS A 102 -11.86 32.19 4.55
N ASN A 103 -12.59 31.88 3.48
CA ASN A 103 -14.06 31.84 3.45
C ASN A 103 -14.51 30.39 3.20
N GLY A 104 -14.37 29.52 4.21
CA GLY A 104 -14.51 28.06 4.04
C GLY A 104 -15.81 27.63 3.36
N GLY A 105 -15.70 27.19 2.10
CA GLY A 105 -16.84 26.76 1.29
C GLY A 105 -17.25 25.31 1.59
N PHE A 106 -18.55 25.05 1.59
CA PHE A 106 -19.15 23.73 1.83
C PHE A 106 -19.71 23.15 0.52
N TRP A 107 -19.38 21.89 0.21
CA TRP A 107 -19.63 21.30 -1.10
C TRP A 107 -20.39 19.99 -0.93
N PHE A 108 -21.46 19.80 -1.71
CA PHE A 108 -21.98 18.46 -2.00
C PHE A 108 -21.27 17.91 -3.24
N VAL A 109 -20.86 16.65 -3.18
CA VAL A 109 -20.18 15.97 -4.29
C VAL A 109 -20.93 14.70 -4.64
N VAL A 110 -21.47 14.67 -5.86
CA VAL A 110 -22.22 13.54 -6.44
C VAL A 110 -21.26 12.73 -7.31
N GLU A 111 -21.05 11.46 -7.01
CA GLU A 111 -20.04 10.63 -7.66
C GLU A 111 -20.67 9.84 -8.82
N LEU A 112 -20.43 10.29 -10.05
CA LEU A 112 -21.06 9.77 -11.28
C LEU A 112 -20.52 8.40 -11.72
N GLN A 113 -19.43 7.93 -11.11
CA GLN A 113 -18.90 6.58 -11.26
C GLN A 113 -18.79 5.93 -9.89
N GLU A 114 -19.16 4.64 -9.80
CA GLU A 114 -18.81 3.82 -8.63
C GLU A 114 -17.31 3.88 -8.43
N ARG A 115 -16.86 4.33 -7.25
CA ARG A 115 -15.43 4.30 -6.92
C ARG A 115 -14.96 2.85 -6.95
N SER A 116 -14.13 2.51 -7.94
CA SER A 116 -13.42 1.24 -7.89
C SER A 116 -12.47 1.30 -6.70
N ALA A 117 -12.70 0.41 -5.73
CA ALA A 117 -11.92 0.35 -4.51
C ALA A 117 -10.42 0.23 -4.83
N ILE A 118 -9.59 0.84 -3.98
CA ILE A 118 -8.13 0.71 -4.05
C ILE A 118 -7.78 -0.79 -4.20
N PRO A 119 -7.02 -1.18 -5.25
CA PRO A 119 -6.70 -2.59 -5.50
C PRO A 119 -6.10 -3.28 -4.27
N ARG A 120 -6.39 -4.57 -4.08
CA ARG A 120 -5.76 -5.37 -3.01
C ARG A 120 -4.32 -5.76 -3.32
N LEU A 121 -3.96 -5.76 -4.59
CA LEU A 121 -2.65 -6.09 -5.10
C LEU A 121 -2.39 -5.25 -6.35
N VAL A 122 -1.17 -4.72 -6.44
CA VAL A 122 -0.59 -4.05 -7.61
C VAL A 122 0.78 -4.70 -7.77
N ARG A 123 1.18 -5.10 -8.97
CA ARG A 123 2.57 -5.55 -9.21
C ARG A 123 3.43 -4.38 -9.63
N PHE A 124 4.71 -4.38 -9.27
CA PHE A 124 5.64 -3.33 -9.67
C PHE A 124 5.70 -3.13 -11.19
N ALA A 125 5.61 -4.22 -11.96
CA ALA A 125 5.53 -4.18 -13.43
C ALA A 125 4.25 -3.54 -14.00
N GLU A 126 3.20 -3.32 -13.19
CA GLU A 126 1.96 -2.64 -13.59
C GLU A 126 2.03 -1.12 -13.36
N MET A 127 3.07 -0.64 -12.66
CA MET A 127 3.30 0.79 -12.43
C MET A 127 3.94 1.43 -13.66
N ALA A 128 3.25 2.41 -14.23
CA ALA A 128 3.72 3.20 -15.37
C ALA A 128 4.13 4.60 -14.89
N LEU A 129 5.39 4.95 -15.15
CA LEU A 129 5.84 6.34 -15.09
C LEU A 129 5.50 7.04 -16.42
N PRO A 130 5.22 8.36 -16.42
CA PRO A 130 4.95 9.07 -17.68
C PRO A 130 6.17 9.05 -18.62
N PRO A 131 6.00 9.17 -19.95
CA PRO A 131 7.10 9.10 -20.91
C PRO A 131 8.23 10.10 -20.63
N ASN A 132 7.87 11.32 -20.21
CA ASN A 132 8.80 12.38 -19.81
C ASN A 132 9.01 12.42 -18.29
N ALA A 133 8.93 11.27 -17.60
CA ALA A 133 9.10 11.21 -16.15
C ALA A 133 10.49 11.75 -15.73
N PRO A 134 10.57 12.52 -14.63
CA PRO A 134 11.82 13.12 -14.19
C PRO A 134 12.88 12.08 -13.78
N PRO A 135 14.14 12.52 -13.56
CA PRO A 135 15.25 11.62 -13.24
C PRO A 135 15.00 10.74 -12.01
N LEU A 136 14.55 11.32 -10.89
CA LEU A 136 14.24 10.59 -9.66
C LEU A 136 12.75 10.28 -9.52
N ALA A 137 12.08 9.95 -10.63
CA ALA A 137 10.68 9.51 -10.62
C ALA A 137 10.51 8.14 -9.96
N LEU A 138 9.56 8.04 -9.03
CA LEU A 138 9.31 6.92 -8.15
C LEU A 138 7.83 6.48 -8.22
N PRO A 139 7.51 5.19 -8.47
CA PRO A 139 6.16 4.67 -8.33
C PRO A 139 5.80 4.54 -6.85
N ILE A 140 4.83 5.31 -6.38
CA ILE A 140 4.40 5.29 -4.99
C ILE A 140 3.31 4.23 -4.77
N GLY A 141 2.30 4.16 -5.64
CA GLY A 141 1.27 3.14 -5.53
C GLY A 141 0.00 3.48 -6.30
N VAL A 142 -1.08 2.74 -6.05
CA VAL A 142 -2.36 2.93 -6.75
C VAL A 142 -3.45 3.29 -5.76
N GLY A 143 -4.17 4.38 -6.04
CA GLY A 143 -5.28 4.87 -5.24
C GLY A 143 -6.64 4.36 -5.72
N VAL A 144 -7.69 5.11 -5.36
CA VAL A 144 -9.06 4.88 -5.85
C VAL A 144 -9.10 4.97 -7.38
N ASN A 145 -10.06 4.26 -7.99
CA ASN A 145 -10.26 4.24 -9.44
C ASN A 145 -9.05 3.75 -10.27
N GLY A 146 -8.09 3.08 -9.63
CA GLY A 146 -6.85 2.65 -10.30
C GLY A 146 -5.88 3.80 -10.60
N ALA A 147 -6.07 4.98 -9.99
CA ALA A 147 -5.20 6.13 -10.20
C ALA A 147 -3.78 5.84 -9.70
N GLN A 148 -2.80 5.79 -10.61
CA GLN A 148 -1.41 5.53 -10.26
C GLN A 148 -0.74 6.80 -9.74
N GLN A 149 -0.25 6.75 -8.51
CA GLN A 149 0.57 7.78 -7.90
C GLN A 149 2.05 7.49 -8.18
N TRP A 150 2.71 8.47 -8.77
CA TRP A 150 4.17 8.57 -8.87
C TRP A 150 4.60 9.95 -8.38
N GLU A 151 5.85 10.05 -7.95
CA GLU A 151 6.42 11.29 -7.41
C GLU A 151 7.87 11.45 -7.86
N ASP A 152 8.39 12.67 -7.85
CA ASP A 152 9.82 12.93 -8.01
C ASP A 152 10.46 13.07 -6.63
N LEU A 153 11.54 12.33 -6.35
CA LEU A 153 12.27 12.47 -5.08
C LEU A 153 12.86 13.89 -4.92
N ARG A 154 13.08 14.62 -6.03
CA ARG A 154 13.46 16.05 -6.01
C ARG A 154 12.33 16.95 -5.49
N ASP A 155 11.08 16.53 -5.60
CA ASP A 155 9.89 17.24 -5.11
C ASP A 155 9.40 16.73 -3.75
N LEU A 156 9.75 15.49 -3.38
CA LEU A 156 9.50 14.93 -2.05
C LEU A 156 10.55 15.33 -0.98
N PRO A 157 11.51 16.21 -1.29
CA PRO A 157 12.98 16.11 -1.06
C PRO A 157 13.57 14.95 -0.25
N HIS A 158 12.95 14.57 0.87
CA HIS A 158 13.37 13.51 1.79
C HIS A 158 12.13 12.73 2.25
N LEU A 159 12.21 11.40 2.24
CA LEU A 159 11.10 10.47 2.45
C LEU A 159 11.30 9.62 3.72
N LEU A 160 10.33 9.62 4.63
CA LEU A 160 10.27 8.71 5.77
C LEU A 160 9.26 7.58 5.50
N ILE A 161 9.67 6.31 5.61
CA ILE A 161 8.81 5.13 5.40
C ILE A 161 8.73 4.32 6.69
N ALA A 162 7.56 4.27 7.32
CA ALA A 162 7.38 3.57 8.59
C ALA A 162 6.14 2.66 8.59
N GLY A 163 6.10 1.73 9.53
CA GLY A 163 4.97 0.83 9.76
C GLY A 163 5.42 -0.52 10.29
N ALA A 164 4.47 -1.35 10.75
CA ALA A 164 4.81 -2.60 11.43
C ALA A 164 5.49 -3.63 10.50
N THR A 165 6.20 -4.59 11.11
CA THR A 165 6.89 -5.69 10.42
C THR A 165 5.95 -6.45 9.48
N LYS A 166 6.46 -6.88 8.31
CA LYS A 166 5.73 -7.58 7.22
C LYS A 166 4.63 -6.77 6.50
N GLN A 167 4.37 -5.51 6.86
CA GLN A 167 3.27 -4.71 6.26
C GLN A 167 3.57 -4.10 4.88
N GLY A 168 4.83 -4.09 4.43
CA GLY A 168 5.20 -3.58 3.09
C GLY A 168 6.41 -2.66 3.04
N LYS A 169 6.93 -2.21 4.20
CA LYS A 169 8.11 -1.32 4.32
C LYS A 169 9.27 -1.72 3.40
N SER A 170 9.81 -2.93 3.58
CA SER A 170 10.98 -3.39 2.81
C SER A 170 10.67 -3.57 1.32
N VAL A 171 9.46 -4.03 0.97
CA VAL A 171 9.00 -4.16 -0.43
C VAL A 171 8.96 -2.80 -1.12
N MET A 172 8.49 -1.76 -0.42
CA MET A 172 8.52 -0.38 -0.94
C MET A 172 9.95 0.12 -1.11
N VAL A 173 10.81 0.00 -0.09
CA VAL A 173 12.23 0.44 -0.19
C VAL A 173 12.91 -0.22 -1.41
N ASN A 174 12.71 -1.53 -1.59
CA ASN A 174 13.17 -2.28 -2.76
C ASN A 174 12.57 -1.74 -4.09
N ALA A 175 11.27 -1.48 -4.15
CA ALA A 175 10.62 -0.92 -5.34
C ALA A 175 11.20 0.46 -5.73
N LEU A 176 11.46 1.33 -4.74
CA LEU A 176 12.06 2.64 -5.00
C LEU A 176 13.53 2.52 -5.46
N LEU A 177 14.33 1.67 -4.82
CA LEU A 177 15.73 1.42 -5.20
C LEU A 177 15.86 0.81 -6.60
N CYS A 178 15.11 -0.26 -6.88
CA CYS A 178 15.05 -0.88 -8.21
C CYS A 178 14.62 0.13 -9.28
N GLN A 179 13.65 1.02 -8.97
CA GLN A 179 13.22 2.02 -9.94
C GLN A 179 14.34 3.00 -10.31
N LEU A 180 15.08 3.49 -9.31
CA LEU A 180 16.14 4.48 -9.50
C LEU A 180 17.33 3.87 -10.25
N ALA A 181 17.82 2.72 -9.80
CA ALA A 181 18.96 2.03 -10.41
C ALA A 181 18.68 1.57 -11.85
N ALA A 182 17.44 1.19 -12.17
CA ALA A 182 17.04 0.81 -13.53
C ALA A 182 16.83 2.01 -14.49
N ARG A 183 16.63 3.23 -13.97
CA ARG A 183 16.38 4.44 -14.80
C ARG A 183 17.60 5.32 -15.02
N LEU A 184 18.53 5.36 -14.07
CA LEU A 184 19.68 6.25 -14.11
C LEU A 184 20.98 5.44 -14.10
N PRO A 185 21.96 5.77 -14.94
CA PRO A 185 23.26 5.10 -14.90
C PRO A 185 24.14 5.65 -13.75
N PRO A 186 25.21 4.94 -13.34
CA PRO A 186 26.05 5.30 -12.18
C PRO A 186 26.72 6.68 -12.22
N GLU A 187 26.86 7.29 -13.40
CA GLU A 187 27.40 8.64 -13.59
C GLU A 187 26.35 9.72 -13.24
N ARG A 188 25.06 9.34 -13.21
CA ARG A 188 23.94 10.24 -12.86
C ARG A 188 23.32 9.95 -11.51
N LEU A 189 23.53 8.76 -10.95
CA LEU A 189 22.99 8.33 -9.66
C LEU A 189 24.05 7.58 -8.87
N ARG A 190 24.28 8.01 -7.61
CA ARG A 190 25.07 7.27 -6.63
C ARG A 190 24.25 6.96 -5.40
N LEU A 191 24.35 5.72 -4.92
CA LEU A 191 23.60 5.20 -3.79
C LEU A 191 24.49 5.08 -2.56
N TYR A 192 23.99 5.55 -1.43
CA TYR A 192 24.58 5.34 -0.11
C TYR A 192 23.59 4.49 0.68
N LEU A 193 23.91 3.22 0.89
CA LEU A 193 22.98 2.25 1.47
C LEU A 193 23.39 1.91 2.89
N CYS A 194 22.42 1.90 3.79
CA CYS A 194 22.63 1.55 5.19
C CYS A 194 21.55 0.56 5.63
N ASP A 195 21.94 -0.69 5.86
CA ASP A 195 21.08 -1.77 6.36
C ASP A 195 21.44 -2.06 7.81
N LEU A 196 20.81 -1.33 8.72
CA LEU A 196 21.04 -1.51 10.15
C LEU A 196 20.36 -2.76 10.73
N LYS A 197 19.72 -3.58 9.88
CA LYS A 197 18.93 -4.75 10.27
C LYS A 197 19.63 -6.07 9.93
N GLY A 198 20.96 -6.06 9.96
CA GLY A 198 21.80 -7.24 9.77
C GLY A 198 22.18 -7.51 8.31
N GLY A 199 21.98 -6.56 7.39
CA GLY A 199 22.48 -6.65 6.02
C GLY A 199 21.67 -7.56 5.09
N MET A 200 20.48 -8.02 5.49
CA MET A 200 19.71 -9.01 4.72
C MET A 200 18.71 -8.39 3.73
N GLU A 201 18.33 -7.12 3.89
CA GLU A 201 17.25 -6.49 3.11
C GLU A 201 17.83 -5.69 1.93
N LEU A 202 19.03 -5.11 2.08
CA LEU A 202 19.71 -4.32 1.03
C LEU A 202 20.96 -4.97 0.42
N ALA A 203 21.44 -6.13 0.89
CA ALA A 203 22.62 -6.80 0.30
C ALA A 203 22.46 -7.13 -1.19
N PHE A 204 21.22 -7.30 -1.69
CA PHE A 204 20.97 -7.48 -3.12
C PHE A 204 21.52 -6.34 -3.99
N TYR A 205 21.77 -5.16 -3.43
CA TYR A 205 22.24 -3.98 -4.16
C TYR A 205 23.74 -3.72 -3.97
N GLU A 206 24.45 -4.46 -3.10
CA GLU A 206 25.82 -4.15 -2.69
C GLU A 206 26.80 -4.09 -3.87
N ASP A 207 26.69 -5.03 -4.81
CA ASP A 207 27.51 -5.13 -6.03
C ASP A 207 27.07 -4.20 -7.18
N LEU A 208 26.03 -3.38 -7.00
CA LEU A 208 25.60 -2.47 -8.07
C LEU A 208 26.63 -1.36 -8.30
N PRO A 209 26.97 -1.02 -9.57
CA PRO A 209 27.95 0.02 -9.87
C PRO A 209 27.52 1.42 -9.40
N HIS A 210 26.23 1.61 -9.07
CA HIS A 210 25.67 2.81 -8.46
C HIS A 210 26.05 2.98 -6.99
N VAL A 211 26.32 1.91 -6.25
CA VAL A 211 26.62 1.99 -4.80
C VAL A 211 27.99 2.63 -4.61
N ALA A 212 28.01 3.73 -3.88
CA ALA A 212 29.22 4.44 -3.48
C ALA A 212 29.71 3.98 -2.10
N GLN A 213 28.79 3.54 -1.23
CA GLN A 213 29.09 3.04 0.11
C GLN A 213 27.93 2.20 0.65
N PHE A 214 28.25 1.07 1.27
CA PHE A 214 27.33 0.19 1.98
C PHE A 214 27.71 0.13 3.47
N VAL A 215 26.74 0.25 4.39
CA VAL A 215 26.97 0.24 5.85
C VAL A 215 25.97 -0.66 6.55
N THR A 216 26.46 -1.58 7.37
CA THR A 216 25.62 -2.49 8.19
C THR A 216 25.62 -2.17 9.68
N ARG A 217 26.55 -1.32 10.15
CA ARG A 217 26.73 -1.00 11.58
C ARG A 217 26.23 0.40 11.92
N ALA A 218 25.47 0.52 13.01
CA ALA A 218 24.87 1.78 13.45
C ALA A 218 25.91 2.86 13.82
N ASP A 219 27.08 2.47 14.31
CA ASP A 219 28.18 3.36 14.68
C ASP A 219 28.92 3.98 13.47
N ALA A 220 28.81 3.34 12.30
CA ALA A 220 29.38 3.85 11.05
C ALA A 220 28.45 4.83 10.30
N LEU A 221 27.13 4.81 10.57
CA LEU A 221 26.17 5.70 9.90
C LEU A 221 26.49 7.20 10.11
N PRO A 222 26.81 7.70 11.33
CA PRO A 222 27.18 9.10 11.51
C PRO A 222 28.41 9.53 10.70
N ALA A 223 29.37 8.65 10.46
CA ALA A 223 30.55 8.95 9.64
C ALA A 223 30.17 9.11 8.15
N MET A 224 29.34 8.20 7.61
CA MET A 224 28.77 8.33 6.27
C MET A 224 27.97 9.64 6.11
N LEU A 225 27.09 9.95 7.07
CA LEU A 225 26.29 11.18 7.03
C LEU A 225 27.18 12.45 7.13
N LYS A 226 28.29 12.38 7.88
CA LYS A 226 29.25 13.49 7.97
C LYS A 226 29.99 13.71 6.64
N GLN A 227 30.42 12.65 5.96
CA GLN A 227 30.99 12.71 4.61
C GLN A 227 29.98 13.33 3.60
N LEU A 228 28.70 12.96 3.69
CA LEU A 228 27.64 13.53 2.86
C LEU A 228 27.37 15.01 3.16
N GLN A 229 27.50 15.44 4.42
CA GLN A 229 27.43 16.86 4.80
C GLN A 229 28.60 17.66 4.18
N GLU A 230 29.81 17.11 4.17
CA GLU A 230 30.98 17.75 3.55
C GLU A 230 30.84 17.83 2.02
N GLU A 231 30.30 16.79 1.37
CA GLU A 231 29.97 16.82 -0.05
C GLU A 231 28.85 17.83 -0.36
N MET A 232 27.84 17.97 0.50
CA MET A 232 26.82 19.01 0.40
C MET A 232 27.45 20.41 0.40
N GLU A 233 28.40 20.66 1.31
CA GLU A 233 29.09 21.95 1.43
C GLU A 233 30.00 22.22 0.22
N ARG A 234 30.76 21.20 -0.22
CA ARG A 234 31.58 21.27 -1.45
C ARG A 234 30.74 21.60 -2.68
N ARG A 235 29.59 20.93 -2.86
CA ARG A 235 28.64 21.21 -3.94
C ARG A 235 28.05 22.61 -3.83
N THR A 236 27.69 23.05 -2.63
CA THR A 236 27.17 24.39 -2.39
C THR A 236 28.15 25.47 -2.85
N VAL A 237 29.44 25.34 -2.49
CA VAL A 237 30.51 26.25 -2.95
C VAL A 237 30.67 26.21 -4.48
N LEU A 238 30.68 25.01 -5.06
CA LEU A 238 30.85 24.80 -6.50
C LEU A 238 29.70 25.37 -7.35
N MET A 239 28.47 25.35 -6.81
CA MET A 239 27.26 25.85 -7.47
C MET A 239 27.02 27.34 -7.27
N ARG A 240 27.50 27.95 -6.16
CA ARG A 240 27.14 29.30 -5.66
C ARG A 240 27.14 30.46 -6.67
N LYS A 241 27.95 30.39 -7.73
CA LYS A 241 28.03 31.41 -8.80
C LYS A 241 27.54 30.94 -10.18
N LYS A 242 27.12 29.68 -10.29
CA LYS A 242 26.73 29.00 -11.53
C LYS A 242 25.23 28.76 -11.58
N ALA A 243 24.68 28.07 -10.58
CA ALA A 243 23.29 27.64 -10.57
C ALA A 243 22.67 27.68 -9.17
N ARG A 244 21.33 27.61 -9.12
CA ARG A 244 20.54 27.52 -7.88
C ARG A 244 20.37 26.08 -7.38
N ASP A 245 20.56 25.11 -8.28
CA ASP A 245 20.37 23.70 -8.04
C ASP A 245 21.33 22.85 -8.90
N ILE A 246 21.37 21.55 -8.62
CA ILE A 246 22.18 20.56 -9.35
C ILE A 246 21.82 20.46 -10.84
N ASP A 247 20.56 20.68 -11.21
CA ASP A 247 20.09 20.51 -12.59
C ASP A 247 20.57 21.67 -13.47
N GLY A 248 20.43 22.91 -12.99
CA GLY A 248 21.02 24.08 -13.63
C GLY A 248 22.56 24.02 -13.65
N TYR A 249 23.19 23.45 -12.61
CA TYR A 249 24.64 23.27 -12.59
C TYR A 249 25.08 22.29 -13.70
N ASN A 250 24.46 21.11 -13.73
CA ASN A 250 24.75 20.05 -14.70
C ASN A 250 24.47 20.49 -16.15
N TYR A 251 23.42 21.29 -16.37
CA TYR A 251 23.13 21.89 -17.66
C TYR A 251 24.27 22.81 -18.14
N GLN A 252 24.82 23.65 -17.25
CA GLN A 252 25.89 24.60 -17.61
C GLN A 252 27.26 23.95 -17.83
N VAL A 253 27.62 22.93 -17.05
CA VAL A 253 28.97 22.32 -17.13
C VAL A 253 29.08 21.18 -18.14
N GLY A 254 27.94 20.73 -18.69
CA GLY A 254 27.88 19.62 -19.65
C GLY A 254 28.02 18.25 -18.99
N LYS A 255 27.76 17.19 -19.77
CA LYS A 255 27.68 15.81 -19.29
C LYS A 255 28.96 15.33 -18.58
N GLU A 256 30.13 15.70 -19.09
CA GLU A 256 31.44 15.25 -18.57
C GLU A 256 31.75 15.73 -17.15
N LYS A 257 31.16 16.86 -16.74
CA LYS A 257 31.40 17.50 -15.43
C LYS A 257 30.13 17.53 -14.57
N ALA A 258 29.09 16.84 -15.02
CA ALA A 258 27.83 16.72 -14.30
C ALA A 258 28.04 15.94 -13.01
N LEU A 259 27.40 16.41 -11.93
CA LEU A 259 27.38 15.71 -10.66
C LEU A 259 26.20 14.72 -10.62
N PRO A 260 26.40 13.49 -10.11
CA PRO A 260 25.29 12.57 -9.88
C PRO A 260 24.40 13.05 -8.74
N TYR A 261 23.11 12.71 -8.79
CA TYR A 261 22.27 12.75 -7.60
C TYR A 261 22.81 11.72 -6.60
N LEU A 262 22.85 12.08 -5.32
CA LEU A 262 23.15 11.14 -4.24
C LEU A 262 21.84 10.76 -3.58
N VAL A 263 21.52 9.47 -3.53
CA VAL A 263 20.35 8.96 -2.80
C VAL A 263 20.84 8.09 -1.66
N VAL A 264 20.55 8.53 -0.44
CA VAL A 264 20.90 7.85 0.80
C VAL A 264 19.69 7.06 1.27
N VAL A 265 19.85 5.76 1.50
CA VAL A 265 18.79 4.89 2.02
C VAL A 265 19.24 4.29 3.35
N VAL A 266 18.51 4.58 4.43
CA VAL A 266 18.78 4.04 5.78
C VAL A 266 17.60 3.16 6.18
N ASP A 267 17.76 1.84 6.08
CA ASP A 267 16.79 0.91 6.62
C ASP A 267 17.01 0.60 8.11
N GLU A 268 15.90 0.62 8.83
CA GLU A 268 15.81 0.43 10.27
C GLU A 268 16.63 1.43 11.08
N ILE A 269 16.47 2.71 10.75
CA ILE A 269 17.09 3.87 11.44
C ILE A 269 16.91 3.85 12.97
N ALA A 270 15.89 3.17 13.48
CA ALA A 270 15.68 2.94 14.90
C ALA A 270 16.89 2.32 15.62
N ASN A 271 17.68 1.49 14.94
CA ASN A 271 18.87 0.87 15.51
C ASN A 271 20.02 1.87 15.74
N ALA A 272 20.03 3.01 15.03
CA ALA A 272 20.92 4.14 15.34
C ALA A 272 20.28 5.13 16.33
N MET A 273 19.00 5.49 16.13
CA MET A 273 18.29 6.47 16.94
C MET A 273 18.08 6.03 18.40
N LEU A 274 18.04 4.72 18.67
CA LEU A 274 17.90 4.17 20.01
C LEU A 274 19.24 3.74 20.64
N SER A 275 20.38 3.89 19.94
CA SER A 275 21.69 3.58 20.53
C SER A 275 22.20 4.74 21.39
N SER A 276 22.58 4.39 22.62
CA SER A 276 23.29 5.24 23.59
C SER A 276 24.81 5.20 23.44
N ASP A 277 25.34 4.33 22.57
CA ASP A 277 26.79 4.14 22.41
C ASP A 277 27.46 5.42 21.93
N LYS A 278 28.67 5.66 22.40
CA LYS A 278 29.41 6.90 22.12
C LYS A 278 30.42 6.69 21.02
N ILE A 279 30.35 7.55 20.01
CA ILE A 279 31.33 7.66 18.94
C ILE A 279 32.14 8.95 19.08
N GLN A 280 33.33 8.96 18.50
CA GLN A 280 34.13 10.17 18.34
C GLN A 280 33.79 10.80 16.98
N LEU A 281 33.27 12.03 16.97
CA LEU A 281 32.96 12.76 15.74
C LEU A 281 33.47 14.21 15.88
N ASN A 282 34.25 14.68 14.91
CA ASN A 282 34.87 16.02 14.92
C ASN A 282 35.67 16.36 16.20
N GLY A 283 36.27 15.37 16.86
CA GLY A 283 36.99 15.58 18.13
C GLY A 283 36.11 15.59 19.39
N GLU A 284 34.79 15.43 19.26
CA GLU A 284 33.85 15.33 20.40
C GLU A 284 33.30 13.91 20.58
N LYS A 285 32.97 13.55 21.83
CA LYS A 285 32.21 12.32 22.13
C LYS A 285 30.72 12.60 22.09
N ARG A 286 30.01 12.01 21.14
CA ARG A 286 28.54 12.10 21.00
C ARG A 286 27.92 10.71 20.97
N SER A 287 26.67 10.56 21.39
CA SER A 287 25.93 9.30 21.20
C SER A 287 25.59 9.11 19.72
N ILE A 288 25.51 7.86 19.25
CA ILE A 288 25.12 7.53 17.87
C ILE A 288 23.78 8.19 17.51
N SER A 289 22.78 8.11 18.40
CA SER A 289 21.47 8.73 18.26
C SER A 289 21.53 10.24 17.97
N SER A 290 22.09 11.04 18.90
CA SER A 290 22.21 12.50 18.74
C SER A 290 23.08 12.94 17.58
N ALA A 291 24.14 12.19 17.23
CA ALA A 291 24.94 12.46 16.03
C ALA A 291 24.13 12.19 14.74
N THR A 292 23.40 11.07 14.70
CA THR A 292 22.54 10.68 13.56
C THR A 292 21.42 11.68 13.34
N GLU A 293 20.69 12.06 14.39
CA GLU A 293 19.58 13.01 14.32
C GLU A 293 20.05 14.38 13.80
N ALA A 294 21.13 14.92 14.35
CA ALA A 294 21.65 16.22 13.96
C ALA A 294 22.11 16.26 12.49
N LEU A 295 22.81 15.21 12.02
CA LEU A 295 23.28 15.13 10.64
C LEU A 295 22.13 14.91 9.64
N LEU A 296 21.15 14.08 9.97
CA LEU A 296 19.97 13.88 9.13
C LEU A 296 19.11 15.13 9.04
N ALA A 297 18.91 15.84 10.15
CA ALA A 297 18.16 17.10 10.16
C ALA A 297 18.84 18.17 9.30
N ASP A 298 20.16 18.31 9.41
CA ASP A 298 20.93 19.28 8.61
C ASP A 298 20.94 18.96 7.11
N LEU A 299 21.19 17.69 6.75
CA LEU A 299 21.09 17.22 5.37
C LEU A 299 19.67 17.40 4.82
N ALA A 300 18.64 17.03 5.58
CA ALA A 300 17.26 17.16 5.13
C ALA A 300 16.80 18.63 5.00
N ALA A 301 17.40 19.55 5.76
CA ALA A 301 17.12 20.98 5.66
C ALA A 301 17.79 21.65 4.44
N ARG A 302 19.01 21.22 4.07
CA ARG A 302 19.86 21.96 3.12
C ARG A 302 20.17 21.23 1.80
N ALA A 303 20.12 19.90 1.76
CA ALA A 303 20.80 19.14 0.70
C ALA A 303 19.99 18.95 -0.59
N ARG A 304 18.67 19.23 -0.59
CA ARG A 304 17.79 19.16 -1.78
C ARG A 304 18.39 19.87 -2.99
N ALA A 305 18.84 21.12 -2.84
CA ALA A 305 19.30 21.93 -3.96
C ALA A 305 20.57 21.37 -4.61
N VAL A 306 21.47 20.76 -3.82
CA VAL A 306 22.71 20.15 -4.32
C VAL A 306 22.54 18.69 -4.79
N GLY A 307 21.29 18.21 -4.87
CA GLY A 307 20.95 16.89 -5.39
C GLY A 307 21.31 15.74 -4.46
N ILE A 308 21.20 15.93 -3.14
CA ILE A 308 21.34 14.86 -2.15
C ILE A 308 19.95 14.63 -1.52
N HIS A 309 19.47 13.40 -1.59
CA HIS A 309 18.14 12.99 -1.16
C HIS A 309 18.24 11.87 -0.13
N LEU A 310 17.30 11.84 0.81
CA LEU A 310 17.30 10.88 1.91
C LEU A 310 16.01 10.06 1.88
N ILE A 311 16.12 8.75 1.98
CA ILE A 311 15.02 7.82 2.24
C ILE A 311 15.37 7.10 3.54
N ILE A 312 14.59 7.33 4.60
CA ILE A 312 14.81 6.67 5.90
C ILE A 312 13.62 5.78 6.22
N SER A 313 13.86 4.63 6.83
CA SER A 313 12.80 3.69 7.15
C SER A 313 12.92 3.03 8.52
N THR A 314 11.77 2.75 9.16
CA THR A 314 11.69 2.21 10.52
C THR A 314 10.49 1.27 10.70
N GLN A 315 10.67 0.19 11.46
CA GLN A 315 9.62 -0.68 11.99
C GLN A 315 9.20 -0.28 13.41
N ARG A 316 9.88 0.69 14.02
CA ARG A 316 9.59 1.28 15.34
C ARG A 316 9.08 2.73 15.19
N PRO A 317 7.77 2.95 15.05
CA PRO A 317 7.16 4.27 14.94
C PRO A 317 6.97 4.95 16.32
N SER A 318 8.02 4.98 17.15
CA SER A 318 8.00 5.70 18.44
C SER A 318 8.48 7.15 18.30
N VAL A 319 8.15 7.99 19.27
CA VAL A 319 8.56 9.41 19.31
C VAL A 319 10.08 9.56 19.38
N ASP A 320 10.78 8.61 20.00
CA ASP A 320 12.24 8.61 20.15
C ASP A 320 12.98 8.31 18.82
N VAL A 321 12.29 7.67 17.86
CA VAL A 321 12.82 7.39 16.51
C VAL A 321 12.33 8.44 15.50
N VAL A 322 11.03 8.76 15.55
CA VAL A 322 10.38 9.74 14.68
C VAL A 322 10.18 11.05 15.47
N THR A 323 11.31 11.66 15.81
CA THR A 323 11.38 12.85 16.66
C THR A 323 10.76 14.08 16.00
N GLY A 324 10.59 15.16 16.77
CA GLY A 324 10.15 16.45 16.24
C GLY A 324 11.08 17.01 15.14
N LEU A 325 12.40 16.83 15.27
CA LEU A 325 13.38 17.28 14.28
C LEU A 325 13.33 16.45 12.99
N ILE A 326 13.18 15.13 13.09
CA ILE A 326 12.95 14.27 11.93
C ILE A 326 11.64 14.67 11.23
N LYS A 327 10.54 14.84 11.97
CA LYS A 327 9.26 15.24 11.35
C LYS A 327 9.29 16.62 10.69
N ALA A 328 10.02 17.58 11.25
CA ALA A 328 10.15 18.92 10.70
C ALA A 328 10.85 18.93 9.32
N ASN A 329 11.83 18.04 9.11
CA ASN A 329 12.64 18.01 7.87
C ASN A 329 12.23 16.91 6.87
N PHE A 330 11.41 15.95 7.28
CA PHE A 330 10.82 14.93 6.41
C PHE A 330 9.31 15.17 6.25
N PRO A 331 8.86 16.12 5.41
CA PRO A 331 7.44 16.43 5.22
C PRO A 331 6.69 15.38 4.39
N CYS A 332 7.41 14.58 3.61
CA CYS A 332 6.85 13.50 2.80
C CYS A 332 7.05 12.16 3.53
N ARG A 333 5.96 11.43 3.77
CA ARG A 333 5.98 10.25 4.65
C ARG A 333 5.04 9.16 4.16
N ILE A 334 5.45 7.90 4.31
CA ILE A 334 4.63 6.73 4.06
C ILE A 334 4.43 6.00 5.38
N ALA A 335 3.17 5.81 5.79
CA ALA A 335 2.79 4.94 6.89
C ALA A 335 2.09 3.68 6.32
N PHE A 336 2.77 2.55 6.39
CA PHE A 336 2.14 1.22 6.29
C PHE A 336 1.35 0.92 7.57
N GLY A 337 0.49 -0.10 7.52
CA GLY A 337 -0.39 -0.46 8.63
C GLY A 337 0.30 -0.54 9.99
N THR A 338 -0.17 0.26 10.95
CA THR A 338 0.36 0.31 12.33
C THR A 338 -0.45 -0.53 13.31
N ALA A 339 0.18 -0.92 14.42
CA ALA A 339 -0.45 -1.70 15.48
C ALA A 339 -1.40 -0.86 16.35
N SER A 340 -1.15 0.45 16.47
CA SER A 340 -2.02 1.38 17.20
C SER A 340 -2.29 2.68 16.42
N GLU A 341 -3.30 3.43 16.86
CA GLU A 341 -3.52 4.81 16.41
C GLU A 341 -2.40 5.77 16.84
N VAL A 342 -1.75 5.50 17.97
CA VAL A 342 -0.66 6.34 18.49
C VAL A 342 0.52 6.29 17.51
N ASP A 343 0.92 5.08 17.10
CA ASP A 343 1.95 4.86 16.08
C ASP A 343 1.61 5.59 14.76
N SER A 344 0.36 5.50 14.32
CA SER A 344 -0.11 6.19 13.11
C SER A 344 0.07 7.71 13.23
N ARG A 345 -0.28 8.29 14.39
CA ARG A 345 -0.09 9.71 14.67
C ARG A 345 1.38 10.09 14.83
N VAL A 346 2.24 9.19 15.28
CA VAL A 346 3.69 9.43 15.30
C VAL A 346 4.22 9.59 13.87
N ILE A 347 3.85 8.72 12.92
CA ILE A 347 4.36 8.79 11.55
C ILE A 347 3.69 9.93 10.75
N VAL A 348 2.35 9.89 10.66
CA VAL A 348 1.55 10.73 9.74
C VAL A 348 0.55 11.62 10.47
N ASP A 349 0.82 12.02 11.72
CA ASP A 349 0.04 12.99 12.52
C ASP A 349 -1.51 12.82 12.42
N ASP A 350 -1.98 11.59 12.22
CA ASP A 350 -3.35 11.17 11.91
C ASP A 350 -3.48 9.67 12.24
N SER A 351 -4.66 9.17 12.61
CA SER A 351 -4.85 7.76 13.01
C SER A 351 -5.14 6.78 11.87
N SER A 352 -5.31 7.25 10.63
CA SER A 352 -5.83 6.43 9.51
C SER A 352 -4.85 5.41 8.89
N ALA A 353 -3.62 5.27 9.41
CA ALA A 353 -2.74 4.14 9.11
C ALA A 353 -2.92 2.96 10.07
N HIS A 354 -3.66 3.12 11.17
CA HIS A 354 -4.02 2.01 12.06
C HIS A 354 -4.89 0.98 11.32
N GLY A 355 -4.60 -0.31 11.51
CA GLY A 355 -5.41 -1.41 10.98
C GLY A 355 -5.39 -1.60 9.46
N LEU A 356 -4.52 -0.90 8.71
CA LEU A 356 -4.40 -1.10 7.26
C LEU A 356 -3.89 -2.51 6.92
N SER A 357 -4.47 -3.08 5.87
CA SER A 357 -4.06 -4.37 5.30
C SER A 357 -2.63 -4.32 4.72
N ARG A 358 -1.98 -5.49 4.60
CA ARG A 358 -0.65 -5.61 3.99
C ARG A 358 -0.54 -4.90 2.63
N GLY A 359 0.51 -4.11 2.47
CA GLY A 359 0.80 -3.31 1.27
C GLY A 359 -0.05 -2.03 1.13
N ARG A 360 -1.06 -1.84 1.98
CA ARG A 360 -1.86 -0.60 2.02
C ARG A 360 -1.20 0.41 2.95
N MET A 361 -1.24 1.67 2.55
CA MET A 361 -0.50 2.74 3.22
C MET A 361 -1.21 4.09 3.13
N ARG A 362 -0.88 4.97 4.09
CA ARG A 362 -1.11 6.41 3.99
C ARG A 362 0.15 7.08 3.46
N PHE A 363 0.04 7.75 2.32
CA PHE A 363 1.09 8.63 1.81
C PHE A 363 0.74 10.07 2.18
N ARG A 364 1.59 10.69 2.99
CA ARG A 364 1.57 12.13 3.26
C ARG A 364 2.47 12.85 2.27
N ARG A 365 1.88 13.76 1.51
CA ARG A 365 2.55 14.71 0.61
C ARG A 365 2.30 16.12 1.14
N ASN A 366 3.22 16.64 1.95
CA ASN A 366 3.03 17.90 2.69
C ASN A 366 1.75 17.90 3.55
N MET A 367 0.71 18.63 3.15
CA MET A 367 -0.59 18.74 3.83
C MET A 367 -1.66 17.78 3.31
N GLU A 368 -1.35 16.97 2.30
CA GLU A 368 -2.27 15.98 1.72
C GLU A 368 -1.98 14.60 2.31
N LEU A 369 -3.03 13.80 2.53
CA LEU A 369 -2.94 12.43 3.04
C LEU A 369 -3.78 11.51 2.14
N ILE A 370 -3.12 10.65 1.39
CA ILE A 370 -3.73 9.80 0.35
C ILE A 370 -3.63 8.33 0.81
N GLU A 371 -4.69 7.54 0.61
CA GLU A 371 -4.62 6.08 0.79
C GLU A 371 -4.23 5.42 -0.53
N LEU A 372 -3.21 4.57 -0.50
CA LEU A 372 -2.65 3.90 -1.68
C LEU A 372 -2.35 2.42 -1.37
N GLN A 373 -2.38 1.60 -2.41
CA GLN A 373 -1.77 0.27 -2.41
C GLN A 373 -0.36 0.37 -3.01
N ALA A 374 0.65 0.00 -2.23
CA ALA A 374 2.04 -0.06 -2.69
C ALA A 374 2.24 -1.17 -3.76
N PRO A 375 3.15 -0.97 -4.72
CA PRO A 375 3.51 -2.01 -5.67
C PRO A 375 4.21 -3.18 -4.98
N LEU A 376 3.79 -4.40 -5.29
CA LEU A 376 4.50 -5.62 -4.92
C LEU A 376 5.68 -5.85 -5.87
N LEU A 377 6.87 -5.89 -5.29
CA LEU A 377 8.10 -6.42 -5.89
C LEU A 377 8.56 -7.60 -5.02
N THR A 378 8.82 -8.76 -5.62
CA THR A 378 9.29 -9.94 -4.88
C THR A 378 10.82 -10.04 -4.89
N ASP A 379 11.40 -10.78 -3.94
CA ASP A 379 12.85 -11.01 -3.84
C ASP A 379 13.42 -11.71 -5.09
N LYS A 380 12.57 -12.36 -5.89
CA LYS A 380 12.95 -12.86 -7.22
C LYS A 380 13.04 -11.69 -8.20
N ASP A 381 11.99 -10.86 -8.29
CA ASP A 381 11.98 -9.68 -9.17
C ASP A 381 13.13 -8.70 -8.85
N VAL A 382 13.50 -8.55 -7.57
CA VAL A 382 14.67 -7.75 -7.14
C VAL A 382 15.94 -8.33 -7.74
N ARG A 383 16.22 -9.63 -7.52
CA ARG A 383 17.43 -10.29 -8.05
C ARG A 383 17.49 -10.28 -9.58
N ASP A 384 16.39 -10.60 -10.24
CA ASP A 384 16.29 -10.60 -11.70
C ASP A 384 16.58 -9.18 -12.27
N ARG A 385 16.13 -8.12 -11.59
CA ARG A 385 16.38 -6.71 -11.98
C ARG A 385 17.80 -6.23 -11.68
N VAL A 386 18.33 -6.55 -10.50
CA VAL A 386 19.73 -6.25 -10.14
C VAL A 386 20.68 -6.91 -11.13
N ALA A 387 20.48 -8.20 -11.44
CA ALA A 387 21.33 -8.93 -12.39
C ALA A 387 21.29 -8.30 -13.80
N ALA A 388 20.13 -7.83 -14.26
CA ALA A 388 20.01 -7.10 -15.52
C ALA A 388 20.83 -5.79 -15.50
N ILE A 389 20.76 -5.03 -14.41
CA ILE A 389 21.53 -3.78 -14.25
C ILE A 389 23.05 -4.06 -14.23
N CYS A 390 23.52 -5.07 -13.48
CA CYS A 390 24.95 -5.43 -13.45
C CYS A 390 25.49 -5.90 -14.80
N THR A 391 24.69 -6.62 -15.59
CA THR A 391 25.10 -7.15 -16.90
C THR A 391 25.01 -6.12 -18.03
N GLY A 392 24.48 -4.92 -17.77
CA GLY A 392 24.18 -3.93 -18.81
C GLY A 392 23.10 -4.38 -19.79
N ALA A 393 22.44 -5.50 -19.53
CA ALA A 393 21.25 -5.91 -20.27
C ALA A 393 20.16 -4.86 -20.03
N ALA A 394 19.48 -4.44 -21.09
CA ALA A 394 18.31 -3.59 -20.93
C ALA A 394 17.37 -4.27 -19.92
N PRO A 395 16.97 -3.60 -18.82
CA PRO A 395 16.10 -4.21 -17.82
C PRO A 395 14.85 -4.64 -18.57
N ALA A 396 14.60 -5.95 -18.61
CA ALA A 396 13.56 -6.51 -19.47
C ALA A 396 12.29 -5.69 -19.30
N GLU A 397 11.92 -4.93 -20.35
CA GLU A 397 10.66 -4.21 -20.37
C GLU A 397 9.61 -5.24 -19.99
N ALA A 398 8.67 -4.87 -19.10
CA ALA A 398 7.66 -5.79 -18.63
C ALA A 398 6.93 -6.35 -19.85
N THR A 399 7.32 -7.54 -20.30
CA THR A 399 6.86 -8.10 -21.56
C THR A 399 5.36 -8.15 -21.45
N PRO A 400 4.61 -7.52 -22.39
CA PRO A 400 3.16 -7.42 -22.28
C PRO A 400 2.64 -8.83 -22.02
N GLU A 401 1.97 -9.03 -20.87
CA GLU A 401 1.60 -10.34 -20.30
C GLU A 401 1.20 -11.26 -21.44
N SER A 402 2.03 -12.27 -21.73
CA SER A 402 1.96 -12.93 -23.03
C SER A 402 0.54 -13.45 -23.23
N ALA A 403 0.05 -13.48 -24.48
CA ALA A 403 -1.32 -13.91 -24.73
C ALA A 403 -1.62 -15.29 -24.11
N GLU A 404 -0.57 -16.12 -23.95
CA GLU A 404 -0.62 -17.39 -23.23
C GLU A 404 -0.59 -17.25 -21.70
N ASP A 405 0.25 -16.41 -21.09
CA ASP A 405 0.29 -16.22 -19.63
C ASP A 405 -0.99 -15.55 -19.12
N LYS A 406 -1.52 -14.59 -19.87
CA LYS A 406 -2.84 -14.01 -19.62
C LYS A 406 -3.93 -15.07 -19.68
N ALA A 407 -3.93 -15.93 -20.72
CA ALA A 407 -4.87 -17.04 -20.81
C ALA A 407 -4.72 -18.03 -19.65
N ARG A 408 -3.49 -18.38 -19.24
CA ARG A 408 -3.23 -19.28 -18.10
C ARG A 408 -3.80 -18.72 -16.80
N ARG A 409 -3.62 -17.41 -16.56
CA ARG A 409 -4.16 -16.69 -15.41
C ARG A 409 -5.70 -16.60 -15.42
N GLU A 410 -6.30 -16.32 -16.57
CA GLU A 410 -7.76 -16.31 -16.76
C GLU A 410 -8.35 -17.72 -16.54
N CYS A 411 -7.71 -18.77 -17.06
CA CYS A 411 -8.05 -20.17 -16.80
C CYS A 411 -7.98 -20.53 -15.32
N ALA A 412 -6.88 -20.20 -14.63
CA ALA A 412 -6.71 -20.49 -13.20
C ALA A 412 -7.80 -19.81 -12.35
N LEU A 413 -8.16 -18.55 -12.66
CA LEU A 413 -9.23 -17.83 -11.98
C LEU A 413 -10.60 -18.49 -12.21
N LEU A 414 -10.90 -18.89 -13.45
CA LEU A 414 -12.15 -19.56 -13.80
C LEU A 414 -12.29 -20.92 -13.10
N LEU A 415 -11.21 -21.72 -13.03
CA LEU A 415 -11.18 -22.99 -12.30
C LEU A 415 -11.37 -22.76 -10.79
N GLN A 416 -10.69 -21.77 -10.20
CA GLN A 416 -10.82 -21.43 -8.78
C GLN A 416 -12.28 -21.09 -8.41
N VAL A 417 -12.92 -20.20 -9.17
CA VAL A 417 -14.33 -19.80 -8.95
C VAL A 417 -15.28 -20.98 -9.17
N ALA A 418 -15.10 -21.75 -10.24
CA ALA A 418 -15.91 -22.94 -10.53
C ALA A 418 -15.81 -24.01 -9.43
N MET A 419 -14.66 -24.16 -8.78
CA MET A 419 -14.49 -25.08 -7.65
C MET A 419 -15.09 -24.54 -6.35
N ALA A 420 -14.81 -23.28 -6.00
CA ALA A 420 -15.26 -22.67 -4.75
C ALA A 420 -16.78 -22.46 -4.71
N ASP A 421 -17.33 -21.85 -5.77
CA ASP A 421 -18.70 -21.31 -5.76
C ASP A 421 -19.70 -22.22 -6.52
N PHE A 422 -19.21 -23.14 -7.36
CA PHE A 422 -20.03 -24.03 -8.20
C PHE A 422 -19.75 -25.53 -8.00
N GLY A 423 -18.95 -25.90 -6.98
CA GLY A 423 -18.70 -27.30 -6.61
C GLY A 423 -18.04 -28.13 -7.72
N GLY A 424 -17.14 -27.53 -8.49
CA GLY A 424 -16.43 -28.18 -9.60
C GLY A 424 -17.25 -28.28 -10.91
N LYS A 425 -18.48 -27.74 -10.94
CA LYS A 425 -19.21 -27.49 -12.19
C LYS A 425 -18.68 -26.22 -12.84
N PHE A 426 -18.66 -26.18 -14.16
CA PHE A 426 -18.20 -25.04 -14.97
C PHE A 426 -19.36 -24.46 -15.81
N PRO A 427 -20.33 -23.75 -15.19
CA PRO A 427 -21.47 -23.16 -15.87
C PRO A 427 -21.11 -21.81 -16.51
N ILE A 428 -20.81 -21.78 -17.82
CA ILE A 428 -20.39 -20.57 -18.58
C ILE A 428 -21.25 -19.33 -18.26
N LYS A 429 -22.59 -19.46 -18.33
CA LYS A 429 -23.53 -18.33 -18.15
C LYS A 429 -23.57 -17.79 -16.73
N GLU A 430 -23.28 -18.62 -15.72
CA GLU A 430 -23.27 -18.24 -14.31
C GLU A 430 -21.90 -17.68 -13.92
N LEU A 431 -20.80 -18.31 -14.39
CA LEU A 431 -19.44 -17.80 -14.27
C LEU A 431 -19.30 -16.39 -14.88
N PHE A 432 -19.87 -16.15 -16.07
CA PHE A 432 -19.88 -14.82 -16.69
C PHE A 432 -20.62 -13.74 -15.85
N ARG A 433 -21.61 -14.15 -15.06
CA ARG A 433 -22.34 -13.27 -14.13
C ARG A 433 -21.67 -13.16 -12.75
N HIS A 434 -20.63 -13.96 -12.48
CA HIS A 434 -20.02 -14.00 -11.17
C HIS A 434 -19.20 -12.73 -10.90
N PRO A 435 -19.35 -12.05 -9.73
CA PRO A 435 -18.70 -10.76 -9.48
C PRO A 435 -17.17 -10.78 -9.64
N THR A 436 -16.52 -11.90 -9.30
CA THR A 436 -15.07 -12.07 -9.48
C THR A 436 -14.64 -12.08 -10.95
N ILE A 437 -15.44 -12.69 -11.83
CA ILE A 437 -15.16 -12.80 -13.27
C ILE A 437 -15.50 -11.48 -13.99
N GLN A 438 -16.57 -10.81 -13.58
CA GLN A 438 -16.91 -9.46 -14.07
C GLN A 438 -15.83 -8.43 -13.72
N ARG A 439 -15.29 -8.46 -12.50
CA ARG A 439 -14.14 -7.61 -12.09
C ARG A 439 -12.87 -7.92 -12.89
N ALA A 440 -12.67 -9.17 -13.32
CA ALA A 440 -11.58 -9.56 -14.21
C ALA A 440 -11.80 -9.16 -15.68
N LYS A 441 -12.97 -8.59 -16.03
CA LYS A 441 -13.36 -8.15 -17.38
C LYS A 441 -13.28 -9.25 -18.45
N ILE A 442 -13.48 -10.51 -18.06
CA ILE A 442 -13.51 -11.64 -18.99
C ILE A 442 -14.85 -11.63 -19.74
N GLY A 443 -14.82 -11.26 -21.02
CA GLY A 443 -16.01 -11.25 -21.89
C GLY A 443 -16.52 -12.66 -22.22
N MET A 444 -17.81 -12.78 -22.58
CA MET A 444 -18.46 -14.07 -22.86
C MET A 444 -17.70 -14.93 -23.88
N HIS A 445 -17.33 -14.34 -25.03
CA HIS A 445 -16.54 -15.02 -26.08
C HIS A 445 -15.18 -15.52 -25.56
N ARG A 446 -14.50 -14.73 -24.72
CA ARG A 446 -13.22 -15.11 -24.10
C ARG A 446 -13.40 -16.25 -23.10
N LEU A 447 -14.50 -16.25 -22.34
CA LEU A 447 -14.83 -17.33 -21.41
C LEU A 447 -15.11 -18.64 -22.15
N GLU A 448 -15.77 -18.59 -23.31
CA GLU A 448 -15.99 -19.75 -24.18
C GLU A 448 -14.70 -20.28 -24.82
N GLU A 449 -13.82 -19.39 -25.31
CA GLU A 449 -12.48 -19.71 -25.82
C GLU A 449 -11.63 -20.44 -24.76
N LEU A 450 -11.55 -19.89 -23.55
CA LEU A 450 -10.80 -20.50 -22.44
C LEU A 450 -11.41 -21.83 -21.98
N ALA A 451 -12.75 -21.98 -22.04
CA ALA A 451 -13.41 -23.23 -21.73
C ALA A 451 -13.13 -24.32 -22.78
N GLN A 452 -13.01 -23.97 -24.07
CA GLN A 452 -12.58 -24.89 -25.12
C GLN A 452 -11.11 -25.32 -24.92
N ARG A 453 -10.22 -24.39 -24.54
CA ARG A 453 -8.83 -24.71 -24.18
C ARG A 453 -8.75 -25.72 -23.02
N LEU A 454 -9.49 -25.48 -21.93
CA LEU A 454 -9.54 -26.40 -20.78
C LEU A 454 -10.17 -27.76 -21.12
N GLU A 455 -11.07 -27.83 -22.10
CA GLU A 455 -11.64 -29.09 -22.62
C GLU A 455 -10.60 -29.86 -23.46
N ALA A 456 -9.80 -29.17 -24.29
CA ALA A 456 -8.70 -29.76 -25.06
C ALA A 456 -7.56 -30.26 -24.16
N GLU A 457 -7.21 -29.52 -23.10
CA GLU A 457 -6.28 -29.92 -22.04
C GLU A 457 -6.83 -31.04 -21.12
N LYS A 458 -8.04 -31.55 -21.40
CA LYS A 458 -8.77 -32.59 -20.65
C LYS A 458 -9.10 -32.23 -19.20
N ILE A 459 -8.95 -30.96 -18.81
CA ILE A 459 -9.30 -30.42 -17.49
C ILE A 459 -10.81 -30.32 -17.31
N LEU A 460 -11.53 -29.94 -18.38
CA LEU A 460 -13.00 -30.01 -18.41
C LEU A 460 -13.50 -31.29 -19.09
N SER A 461 -14.65 -31.79 -18.63
CA SER A 461 -15.42 -32.78 -19.37
C SER A 461 -15.91 -32.22 -20.70
N LYS A 462 -16.14 -33.11 -21.70
CA LYS A 462 -16.72 -32.70 -22.98
C LYS A 462 -18.05 -31.94 -22.78
N ALA A 463 -18.31 -30.96 -23.64
CA ALA A 463 -19.59 -30.27 -23.66
C ALA A 463 -20.74 -31.24 -24.02
N ILE A 464 -21.82 -31.21 -23.24
CA ILE A 464 -23.07 -31.93 -23.51
C ILE A 464 -24.19 -30.89 -23.44
N ALA A 465 -25.07 -30.85 -24.44
CA ALA A 465 -26.02 -29.74 -24.69
C ALA A 465 -26.91 -29.32 -23.50
N HIS A 466 -27.07 -30.19 -22.49
CA HIS A 466 -27.94 -29.97 -21.33
C HIS A 466 -27.26 -30.18 -19.96
N ARG A 467 -25.92 -30.26 -19.89
CA ARG A 467 -25.20 -30.37 -18.60
C ARG A 467 -23.99 -29.43 -18.55
N PRO A 468 -23.74 -28.73 -17.42
CA PRO A 468 -22.51 -27.95 -17.26
C PRO A 468 -21.30 -28.90 -17.30
N ARG A 469 -20.20 -28.44 -17.91
CA ARG A 469 -18.93 -29.18 -17.90
C ARG A 469 -18.49 -29.40 -16.45
N ARG A 470 -17.88 -30.54 -16.11
CA ARG A 470 -17.25 -30.78 -14.80
C ARG A 470 -15.74 -30.63 -14.92
N ILE A 471 -15.11 -30.05 -13.89
CA ILE A 471 -13.66 -30.05 -13.70
C ILE A 471 -13.23 -31.46 -13.28
N ARG A 472 -12.17 -31.96 -13.92
CA ARG A 472 -11.51 -33.24 -13.62
C ARG A 472 -10.31 -33.01 -12.69
N ALA A 473 -9.82 -34.09 -12.06
CA ALA A 473 -8.58 -34.04 -11.30
C ALA A 473 -7.41 -33.59 -12.20
N LEU A 474 -6.73 -32.51 -11.79
CA LEU A 474 -5.55 -32.00 -12.48
C LEU A 474 -4.34 -32.93 -12.26
N SER A 475 -3.56 -33.19 -13.31
CA SER A 475 -2.24 -33.84 -13.16
C SER A 475 -1.26 -32.97 -12.37
N GLN A 476 -0.17 -33.54 -11.84
CA GLN A 476 0.87 -32.75 -11.15
C GLN A 476 1.40 -31.59 -12.00
N GLN A 477 1.60 -31.80 -13.31
CA GLN A 477 2.01 -30.76 -14.25
C GLN A 477 0.93 -29.65 -14.39
N GLN A 478 -0.35 -30.02 -14.47
CA GLN A 478 -1.45 -29.06 -14.53
C GLN A 478 -1.65 -28.31 -13.21
N GLN A 479 -1.39 -28.96 -12.06
CA GLN A 479 -1.38 -28.30 -10.75
C GLN A 479 -0.23 -27.30 -10.63
N ALA A 480 0.94 -27.57 -11.23
CA ALA A 480 2.04 -26.62 -11.30
C ALA A 480 1.74 -25.40 -12.21
N ILE A 481 0.90 -25.56 -13.24
CA ILE A 481 0.52 -24.50 -14.18
C ILE A 481 -0.66 -23.65 -13.68
N TYR A 482 -1.68 -24.28 -13.11
CA TYR A 482 -2.96 -23.63 -12.74
C TYR A 482 -3.25 -23.56 -11.24
N GLY A 483 -2.49 -24.30 -10.41
CA GLY A 483 -2.71 -24.36 -8.97
C GLY A 483 -1.99 -23.26 -8.20
N GLN A 484 -2.75 -22.40 -7.51
CA GLN A 484 -2.18 -21.68 -6.38
C GLN A 484 -1.96 -22.67 -5.21
N ARG A 485 -0.84 -22.52 -4.48
CA ARG A 485 -0.54 -23.36 -3.30
C ARG A 485 -1.64 -23.21 -2.24
N GLY A 486 -2.39 -24.29 -2.00
CA GLY A 486 -3.28 -24.42 -0.83
C GLY A 486 -4.79 -24.33 -1.08
N ALA A 487 -5.36 -25.06 -2.06
CA ALA A 487 -6.81 -25.22 -2.20
C ALA A 487 -7.27 -26.54 -2.88
N TRP A 488 -6.47 -27.61 -2.86
CA TRP A 488 -6.76 -28.84 -3.63
C TRP A 488 -6.91 -30.07 -2.74
N ARG A 489 -8.15 -30.45 -2.42
CA ARG A 489 -8.57 -31.83 -2.15
C ARG A 489 -9.91 -32.04 -2.85
N VAL A 490 -9.97 -33.01 -3.76
CA VAL A 490 -11.22 -33.45 -4.39
C VAL A 490 -11.63 -34.75 -3.71
N ALA A 491 -12.88 -34.87 -3.29
CA ALA A 491 -13.41 -36.12 -2.77
C ALA A 491 -13.46 -37.17 -3.90
N HIS A 492 -12.98 -38.38 -3.62
CA HIS A 492 -13.13 -39.49 -4.55
C HIS A 492 -14.61 -39.93 -4.57
N GLU A 493 -15.34 -39.58 -5.64
CA GLU A 493 -16.62 -40.24 -5.97
C GLU A 493 -16.30 -41.66 -6.49
N SER A 494 -16.44 -42.67 -5.64
CA SER A 494 -16.42 -44.08 -6.04
C SER A 494 -17.71 -44.46 -6.78
N ALA A 495 -17.59 -45.35 -7.77
CA ALA A 495 -18.76 -45.88 -8.48
C ALA A 495 -19.39 -47.06 -7.71
N THR A 496 -20.73 -47.11 -7.76
CA THR A 496 -21.63 -48.20 -7.32
C THR A 496 -21.29 -49.56 -7.99
N ASN A 497 -21.67 -50.77 -7.55
CA ASN A 497 -22.60 -51.37 -6.56
C ASN A 497 -22.21 -52.89 -6.45
N PRO A 498 -22.98 -53.86 -5.85
CA PRO A 498 -24.05 -53.86 -4.82
C PRO A 498 -23.89 -54.92 -3.68
N ASP A 499 -24.80 -54.84 -2.70
CA ASP A 499 -25.39 -55.88 -1.79
C ASP A 499 -24.55 -56.80 -0.83
N PRO A 500 -25.12 -57.22 0.33
CA PRO A 500 -24.39 -57.94 1.39
C PRO A 500 -24.80 -59.42 1.57
N ALA A 501 -23.82 -60.34 1.69
CA ALA A 501 -24.05 -61.67 2.27
C ALA A 501 -22.77 -62.39 2.76
N ALA A 502 -22.74 -62.70 4.05
CA ALA A 502 -22.01 -63.83 4.69
C ALA A 502 -20.45 -63.86 4.70
N PRO A 503 -19.81 -64.63 5.62
CA PRO A 503 -18.38 -64.57 5.94
C PRO A 503 -17.56 -65.73 5.35
N ILE A 504 -16.36 -66.04 5.92
CA ILE A 504 -15.39 -67.15 5.65
C ILE A 504 -14.18 -66.69 4.81
N THR A 505 -12.89 -67.05 5.04
CA THR A 505 -12.06 -67.46 6.21
C THR A 505 -10.58 -67.21 5.83
N ASP A 506 -9.71 -67.27 6.84
CA ASP A 506 -8.27 -67.61 6.90
C ASP A 506 -7.43 -68.02 5.66
N GLU A 507 -6.11 -67.84 5.87
CA GLU A 507 -4.96 -68.64 5.38
C GLU A 507 -4.24 -68.32 4.04
N ILE A 508 -3.00 -68.85 3.99
CA ILE A 508 -2.08 -69.04 2.85
C ILE A 508 -1.08 -67.90 2.52
N ASP A 509 0.02 -67.92 3.30
CA ASP A 509 1.38 -68.32 2.87
C ASP A 509 2.23 -67.53 1.83
N GLN A 510 3.47 -67.28 2.31
CA GLN A 510 4.78 -67.65 1.71
C GLN A 510 5.40 -66.93 0.49
N LEU A 511 6.61 -66.43 0.77
CA LEU A 511 7.89 -66.67 0.07
C LEU A 511 8.06 -66.21 -1.40
N THR A 512 8.78 -65.10 -1.56
CA THR A 512 10.15 -65.00 -2.16
C THR A 512 10.75 -63.70 -1.59
N GLY A 513 11.95 -63.62 -1.00
CA GLY A 513 13.28 -63.97 -1.55
C GLY A 513 13.66 -62.91 -2.60
N GLU A 514 14.73 -62.12 -2.53
CA GLU A 514 16.03 -62.06 -1.79
C GLU A 514 16.51 -60.57 -1.90
N GLU A 515 17.62 -60.05 -1.38
CA GLU A 515 18.37 -60.18 -0.12
C GLU A 515 19.13 -58.85 0.10
N ALA A 516 19.61 -58.59 1.31
CA ALA A 516 20.59 -57.55 1.59
C ALA A 516 21.71 -58.12 2.49
N PRO A 517 22.94 -57.59 2.43
CA PRO A 517 23.91 -57.68 3.54
C PRO A 517 23.87 -56.36 4.36
N ALA A 518 23.60 -56.37 5.68
CA ALA A 518 24.43 -56.86 6.81
C ALA A 518 25.62 -55.89 7.11
N LEU A 519 26.02 -55.58 8.35
CA LEU A 519 25.96 -56.29 9.65
C LEU A 519 25.86 -55.31 10.87
N ASP A 520 25.33 -55.80 12.01
CA ASP A 520 25.80 -55.70 13.44
C ASP A 520 26.48 -54.43 14.02
N GLN A 521 26.42 -54.08 15.33
CA GLN A 521 25.71 -54.57 16.55
C GLN A 521 25.92 -53.56 17.72
N LEU A 522 25.38 -53.88 18.91
CA LEU A 522 25.77 -53.42 20.27
C LEU A 522 25.17 -52.11 20.89
N THR A 523 24.27 -52.36 21.85
CA THR A 523 24.19 -51.82 23.24
C THR A 523 24.09 -50.31 23.56
N GLY A 524 23.16 -50.01 24.48
CA GLY A 524 23.52 -49.34 25.74
C GLY A 524 22.61 -48.19 26.18
N GLU A 525 21.98 -48.36 27.35
CA GLU A 525 21.57 -47.32 28.33
C GLU A 525 20.63 -46.18 27.88
N GLU A 526 19.73 -45.62 28.68
CA GLU A 526 18.92 -45.98 29.85
C GLU A 526 18.13 -44.69 30.16
N ALA A 527 16.95 -44.79 30.76
CA ALA A 527 16.14 -43.62 31.14
C ALA A 527 15.50 -43.85 32.51
N PRO A 528 15.53 -42.86 33.44
CA PRO A 528 14.81 -42.98 34.70
C PRO A 528 13.40 -42.37 34.63
N ALA A 529 12.46 -43.04 35.28
CA ALA A 529 11.06 -42.63 35.41
C ALA A 529 10.81 -41.72 36.64
N LEU A 530 9.61 -41.16 36.70
CA LEU A 530 9.08 -40.42 37.85
C LEU A 530 8.34 -41.36 38.81
N ASP A 531 8.46 -41.14 40.11
CA ASP A 531 7.69 -41.85 41.14
C ASP A 531 7.28 -40.91 42.30
N GLN A 532 6.45 -41.42 43.21
CA GLN A 532 5.71 -40.65 44.24
C GLN A 532 6.05 -41.17 45.67
N VAL A 533 5.62 -40.61 46.81
CA VAL A 533 4.49 -39.69 47.13
C VAL A 533 4.84 -38.79 48.36
N ASP A 534 3.85 -38.03 48.83
CA ASP A 534 3.44 -37.82 50.25
C ASP A 534 3.66 -36.48 50.99
N GLN A 535 2.49 -35.89 51.29
CA GLN A 535 2.01 -35.31 52.57
C GLN A 535 2.25 -33.84 53.01
N GLU A 536 1.13 -33.31 53.51
CA GLU A 536 0.76 -32.00 54.07
C GLU A 536 1.19 -31.83 55.56
N PRO A 537 0.90 -30.72 56.32
CA PRO A 537 -0.10 -29.67 56.08
C PRO A 537 0.26 -28.17 56.39
N ALA A 538 -0.64 -27.30 55.89
CA ALA A 538 -1.18 -26.03 56.44
C ALA A 538 -0.31 -25.05 57.28
N ASP A 539 -0.40 -23.75 56.94
CA ASP A 539 -1.17 -22.80 57.80
C ASP A 539 -1.68 -21.54 57.05
N GLN A 540 -2.51 -20.75 57.74
CA GLN A 540 -3.35 -19.62 57.28
C GLN A 540 -2.54 -18.29 57.14
N ALA A 541 -3.02 -17.12 56.68
CA ALA A 541 -4.39 -16.60 56.51
C ALA A 541 -4.47 -15.46 55.46
N ASP A 542 -5.72 -15.09 55.12
CA ASP A 542 -6.14 -14.00 54.22
C ASP A 542 -6.28 -12.64 54.94
N GLN A 543 -6.09 -11.50 54.24
CA GLN A 543 -6.94 -10.29 54.29
C GLN A 543 -6.38 -9.01 53.60
N ALA A 544 -7.18 -8.53 52.63
CA ALA A 544 -7.63 -7.14 52.39
C ALA A 544 -6.66 -5.92 52.21
N ALA A 545 -6.97 -5.11 51.19
CA ALA A 545 -6.42 -3.76 50.92
C ALA A 545 -7.12 -2.64 51.75
N PRO A 546 -6.68 -1.35 51.76
CA PRO A 546 -6.94 -0.47 50.60
C PRO A 546 -5.94 0.71 50.35
N THR A 547 -6.27 1.46 49.30
CA THR A 547 -5.72 2.74 48.77
C THR A 547 -5.35 3.84 49.78
N PRO A 548 -4.40 4.73 49.45
CA PRO A 548 -4.40 6.12 49.92
C PRO A 548 -4.50 7.16 48.79
N ALA A 549 -5.37 8.14 48.96
CA ALA A 549 -5.41 9.35 48.14
C ALA A 549 -4.27 10.32 48.49
N ARG A 550 -3.86 11.17 47.55
CA ARG A 550 -3.08 12.39 47.85
C ARG A 550 -3.74 13.63 47.28
N ARG A 551 -3.81 14.66 48.12
CA ARG A 551 -4.36 15.99 47.86
C ARG A 551 -3.35 17.02 48.38
N TRP A 552 -3.32 18.20 47.74
CA TRP A 552 -2.78 19.49 48.20
C TRP A 552 -1.38 19.98 47.75
N ARG A 553 -1.47 21.20 47.17
CA ARG A 553 -0.72 22.44 47.45
C ARG A 553 0.35 22.92 46.46
N ARG A 554 -0.02 24.05 45.82
CA ARG A 554 0.85 25.13 45.35
C ARG A 554 1.72 25.67 46.51
N ALA A 555 2.94 26.08 46.18
CA ALA A 555 3.61 27.22 46.80
C ALA A 555 4.42 27.96 45.72
N ARG A 556 4.40 29.30 45.76
CA ARG A 556 5.26 30.18 44.94
C ARG A 556 6.56 30.47 45.69
N ALA A 557 7.65 30.67 44.97
CA ALA A 557 8.70 31.64 45.30
C ALA A 557 9.51 31.97 44.02
N ALA A 558 10.01 33.21 43.93
CA ALA A 558 10.67 33.83 42.77
C ALA A 558 9.77 33.94 41.51
#